data_AF-A0A3D2SB30-F1
#
_entry.id   AF-A0A3D2SB30-F1
#
_cell.length_a   1.000
_cell.length_b   1.000
_cell.length_c   1.000
_cell.angle_alpha   90.00
_cell.angle_beta   90.00
_cell.angle_gamma   90.00
#
_symmetry.space_group_name_H-M   'P 1'
#
loop_
_entity.id
_entity.type
_entity.pdbx_description
1 polymer ?
#
loop_
_entity_poly.entity_id
_entity_poly.type
_entity_poly.pdbx_seq_one_letter_code
_entity_poly.pdbx_strand_id
1 'polypeptide(L)'
;MNMKREYIWSLTTLATVSMLFSSCFKELDLTPKYGLNTEAVYSDPDNYINVLAKLYAGLSITGNQGPAGSPDISGIDEGFSAYVRVLWNLQELPTDEAICGWNDPGIPELNSGTWNSTSNFVQAMYYRIFYQIPLCNEFIRYCSDDW
;
A
#
# COMPACT_ATOMS: atom_id res chain seq x y z
N MET A 1 -23.44 45.97 -45.56
CA MET A 1 -22.12 45.75 -44.93
C MET A 1 -22.26 45.43 -43.42
N ASN A 2 -23.23 44.60 -43.02
CA ASN A 2 -23.54 44.33 -41.60
C ASN A 2 -23.29 42.88 -41.17
N MET A 3 -23.41 41.91 -42.09
CA MET A 3 -23.24 40.48 -41.77
C MET A 3 -21.88 40.14 -41.17
N LYS A 4 -20.77 40.70 -41.69
CA LYS A 4 -19.41 40.42 -41.18
C LYS A 4 -19.19 40.95 -39.76
N ARG A 5 -19.88 42.02 -39.35
CA ARG A 5 -19.74 42.61 -38.01
C ARG A 5 -20.41 41.73 -36.96
N GLU A 6 -21.58 41.17 -37.26
CA GLU A 6 -22.28 40.24 -36.36
C GLU A 6 -21.49 38.96 -36.08
N TYR A 7 -20.80 38.40 -37.10
CA TYR A 7 -19.92 37.24 -36.89
C TYR A 7 -18.70 37.56 -36.03
N ILE A 8 -18.14 38.77 -36.13
CA ILE A 8 -17.00 39.19 -35.31
C ILE A 8 -17.40 39.34 -33.84
N TRP A 9 -18.58 39.90 -33.55
CA TRP A 9 -19.12 39.98 -32.19
C TRP A 9 -19.48 38.60 -31.62
N SER A 10 -20.01 37.71 -32.45
CA SER A 10 -20.31 36.32 -32.05
C SER A 10 -19.03 35.51 -31.77
N LEU A 11 -17.98 35.72 -32.57
CA LEU A 11 -16.69 35.04 -32.38
C LEU A 11 -15.93 35.57 -31.15
N THR A 12 -16.00 36.87 -30.88
CA THR A 12 -15.37 37.49 -29.69
C THR A 12 -16.10 37.12 -28.40
N THR A 13 -17.43 37.05 -28.42
CA THR A 13 -18.21 36.57 -27.25
C THR A 13 -17.94 35.10 -26.96
N LEU A 14 -17.88 34.24 -27.97
CA LEU A 14 -17.53 32.82 -27.80
C LEU A 14 -16.11 32.62 -27.24
N ALA A 15 -15.14 33.42 -27.71
CA ALA A 15 -13.76 33.38 -27.21
C ALA A 15 -13.62 33.91 -25.78
N THR A 16 -14.46 34.87 -25.38
CA THR A 16 -14.44 35.40 -24.00
C THR A 16 -15.08 34.41 -23.02
N VAL A 17 -16.15 33.73 -23.44
CA VAL A 17 -16.82 32.70 -22.64
C VAL A 17 -15.93 31.46 -22.44
N SER A 18 -15.14 31.06 -23.44
CA SER A 18 -14.22 29.92 -23.30
C SER A 18 -13.09 30.16 -22.28
N MET A 19 -12.66 31.41 -22.09
CA MET A 19 -11.64 31.75 -21.08
C MET A 19 -12.16 31.65 -19.64
N LEU A 20 -13.49 31.68 -19.43
CA LEU A 20 -14.09 31.57 -18.09
C LEU A 20 -14.10 30.12 -17.55
N PHE A 21 -13.91 29.11 -18.42
CA PHE A 21 -13.92 27.70 -18.02
C PHE A 21 -12.56 27.14 -17.55
N SER A 22 -11.48 27.95 -17.53
CA SER A 22 -10.14 27.47 -17.17
C SER A 22 -9.89 27.38 -15.64
N SER A 23 -10.79 27.84 -14.78
CA SER A 23 -10.49 28.05 -13.35
C SER A 23 -10.96 26.95 -12.38
N CYS A 24 -11.78 25.98 -12.80
CA CYS A 24 -12.33 24.95 -11.89
C CYS A 24 -11.52 23.65 -11.79
N PHE A 25 -10.33 23.55 -12.42
CA PHE A 25 -9.55 22.29 -12.39
C PHE A 25 -8.43 22.27 -11.34
N LYS A 26 -8.17 23.39 -10.64
CA LYS A 26 -7.07 23.48 -9.66
C LYS A 26 -7.32 22.67 -8.39
N GLU A 27 -8.57 22.29 -8.13
CA GLU A 27 -8.98 21.42 -7.01
C GLU A 27 -8.88 19.92 -7.34
N LEU A 28 -8.47 19.56 -8.56
CA LEU A 28 -8.27 18.16 -8.96
C LEU A 28 -6.91 17.60 -8.49
N ASP A 29 -5.93 18.49 -8.27
CA ASP A 29 -4.62 18.15 -7.71
C ASP A 29 -4.73 18.01 -6.18
N LEU A 30 -5.34 16.91 -5.76
CA LEU A 30 -5.55 16.61 -4.36
C LEU A 30 -4.27 16.02 -3.75
N THR A 31 -3.68 16.76 -2.83
CA THR A 31 -2.76 16.19 -1.83
C THR A 31 -3.57 15.74 -0.61
N PRO A 32 -3.17 14.66 0.08
CA PRO A 32 -3.91 14.20 1.24
C PRO A 32 -3.89 15.27 2.35
N LYS A 33 -5.08 15.51 2.90
CA LYS A 33 -5.33 16.59 3.86
C LYS A 33 -4.66 16.37 5.22
N TYR A 34 -4.26 15.14 5.53
CA TYR A 34 -3.61 14.73 6.77
C TYR A 34 -2.62 13.60 6.50
N GLY A 35 -1.56 13.53 7.31
CA GLY A 35 -0.53 12.50 7.24
C GLY A 35 0.60 12.82 6.26
N LEU A 36 1.64 12.00 6.30
CA LEU A 36 2.70 12.01 5.31
C LEU A 36 2.20 11.34 4.04
N ASN A 37 2.40 11.98 2.90
CA ASN A 37 2.19 11.35 1.59
C ASN A 37 3.53 10.96 0.98
N THR A 38 3.48 10.09 -0.01
CA THR A 38 4.65 9.60 -0.73
C THR A 38 5.53 10.76 -1.22
N GLU A 39 4.93 11.78 -1.86
CA GLU A 39 5.68 12.95 -2.36
C GLU A 39 6.45 13.68 -1.25
N ALA A 40 5.83 13.95 -0.10
CA ALA A 40 6.50 14.57 1.03
C ALA A 40 7.62 13.69 1.62
N VAL A 41 7.39 12.38 1.71
CA VAL A 41 8.41 11.43 2.21
C VAL A 41 9.65 11.46 1.33
N TYR A 42 9.50 11.31 0.01
CA TYR A 42 10.63 11.25 -0.91
C TYR A 42 11.18 12.63 -1.31
N SER A 43 10.52 13.74 -0.96
CA SER A 43 11.06 15.09 -1.16
C SER A 43 12.34 15.38 -0.37
N ASP A 44 12.55 14.63 0.71
CA ASP A 44 13.76 14.70 1.53
C ASP A 44 14.63 13.46 1.29
N PRO A 45 15.84 13.61 0.71
CA PRO A 45 16.77 12.51 0.48
C PRO A 45 17.11 11.70 1.75
N ASP A 46 17.08 12.34 2.93
CA ASP A 46 17.38 11.67 4.20
C ASP A 46 16.32 10.64 4.60
N ASN A 47 15.13 10.66 3.98
CA ASN A 47 14.08 9.68 4.24
C ASN A 47 14.25 8.35 3.50
N TYR A 48 15.03 8.31 2.41
CA TYR A 48 15.18 7.08 1.61
C TYR A 48 15.73 5.92 2.46
N ILE A 49 16.68 6.20 3.35
CA ILE A 49 17.22 5.17 4.24
C ILE A 49 16.18 4.64 5.23
N ASN A 50 15.25 5.48 5.68
CA ASN A 50 14.17 5.08 6.59
C ASN A 50 13.14 4.19 5.88
N VAL A 51 12.81 4.52 4.63
CA VAL A 51 11.94 3.67 3.80
C VAL A 51 12.62 2.33 3.54
N LEU A 52 13.89 2.33 3.13
CA LEU A 52 14.64 1.09 2.92
C LEU A 52 14.69 0.23 4.19
N ALA A 53 14.93 0.85 5.35
CA ALA A 53 14.88 0.17 6.63
C ALA A 53 13.51 -0.47 6.88
N LYS A 54 12.41 0.23 6.54
CA LYS A 54 11.05 -0.31 6.66
C LYS A 54 10.81 -1.51 5.74
N LEU A 55 11.36 -1.51 4.52
CA LEU A 55 11.24 -2.66 3.59
C LEU A 55 11.84 -3.93 4.20
N TYR A 56 13.03 -3.84 4.80
CA TYR A 56 13.65 -5.00 5.44
C TYR A 56 12.99 -5.33 6.78
N ALA A 57 12.63 -4.31 7.56
CA ALA A 57 11.95 -4.50 8.84
C ALA A 57 10.60 -5.21 8.67
N GLY A 58 9.83 -4.90 7.62
CA GLY A 58 8.53 -5.54 7.35
C GLY A 58 8.58 -7.07 7.20
N LEU A 59 9.75 -7.63 6.90
CA LEU A 59 9.98 -9.08 6.86
C LEU A 59 10.19 -9.70 8.25
N SER A 60 10.53 -8.91 9.27
CA SER A 60 10.89 -9.40 10.60
C SER A 60 9.98 -8.90 11.73
N ILE A 61 9.45 -7.67 11.62
CA ILE A 61 8.57 -7.05 12.61
C ILE A 61 7.16 -6.86 12.05
N THR A 62 6.20 -6.63 12.95
CA THR A 62 4.76 -6.56 12.66
C THR A 62 4.23 -5.15 12.52
N GLY A 63 5.06 -4.17 12.86
CA GLY A 63 4.73 -2.77 12.99
C GLY A 63 5.92 -2.04 13.59
N ASN A 64 5.97 -0.71 13.47
CA ASN A 64 7.06 0.08 14.05
C ASN A 64 7.13 -0.01 15.58
N GLN A 65 6.02 -0.38 16.22
CA GLN A 65 5.90 -0.57 17.67
C GLN A 65 5.65 -2.04 18.05
N GLY A 66 5.86 -2.97 17.10
CA GLY A 66 5.46 -4.37 17.26
C GLY A 66 6.08 -5.08 18.47
N PRO A 67 5.44 -6.15 18.98
CA PRO A 67 4.33 -6.86 18.35
C PRO A 67 2.92 -6.38 18.75
N ALA A 68 2.77 -5.19 19.35
CA ALA A 68 1.46 -4.66 19.71
C ALA A 68 1.39 -3.13 19.68
N GLY A 69 0.33 -2.60 19.09
CA GLY A 69 -0.13 -1.20 19.25
C GLY A 69 -0.12 -0.38 17.97
N SER A 70 0.71 -0.76 16.98
CA SER A 70 0.80 -0.05 15.70
C SER A 70 1.11 -1.03 14.56
N PRO A 71 0.17 -1.94 14.23
CA PRO A 71 0.40 -2.99 13.25
C PRO A 71 0.47 -2.43 11.82
N ASP A 72 1.29 -3.07 11.00
CA ASP A 72 1.42 -2.79 9.56
C ASP A 72 0.19 -3.27 8.76
N ILE A 73 -0.44 -4.35 9.21
CA ILE A 73 -1.63 -4.94 8.60
C ILE A 73 -2.76 -5.05 9.63
N SER A 74 -3.99 -4.81 9.19
CA SER A 74 -5.18 -4.83 10.05
C SER A 74 -5.99 -6.12 9.87
N GLY A 75 -6.92 -6.37 10.80
CA GLY A 75 -7.85 -7.51 10.74
C GLY A 75 -7.26 -8.85 11.22
N ILE A 76 -5.99 -8.87 11.65
CA ILE A 76 -5.30 -10.04 12.19
C ILE A 76 -4.56 -9.62 13.46
N ASP A 77 -4.42 -10.53 14.43
CA ASP A 77 -3.59 -10.29 15.62
C ASP A 77 -2.15 -9.92 15.21
N GLU A 78 -1.64 -8.83 15.79
CA GLU A 78 -0.37 -8.26 15.38
C GLU A 78 0.79 -9.25 15.63
N GLY A 79 0.86 -9.84 16.83
CA GLY A 79 1.93 -10.78 17.21
C GLY A 79 1.88 -12.11 16.46
N PHE A 80 0.71 -12.52 15.97
CA PHE A 80 0.55 -13.64 15.05
C PHE A 80 1.14 -13.35 13.67
N SER A 81 1.00 -12.11 13.20
CA SER A 81 1.18 -11.74 11.79
C SER A 81 2.64 -11.60 11.31
N ALA A 82 3.66 -11.91 12.12
CA ALA A 82 5.07 -11.77 11.74
C ALA A 82 5.40 -12.52 10.43
N TYR A 83 5.95 -11.82 9.42
CA TYR A 83 6.13 -12.37 8.06
C TYR A 83 6.89 -13.70 8.07
N VAL A 84 8.09 -13.74 8.67
CA VAL A 84 8.91 -14.96 8.74
C VAL A 84 8.21 -16.08 9.51
N ARG A 85 7.51 -15.75 10.61
CA ARG A 85 6.79 -16.74 11.43
C ARG A 85 5.67 -17.41 10.62
N VAL A 86 4.86 -16.60 9.96
CA VAL A 86 3.73 -17.10 9.17
C VAL A 86 4.24 -17.90 7.96
N LEU A 87 5.27 -17.41 7.27
CA LEU A 87 5.92 -18.12 6.16
C LEU A 87 6.44 -19.48 6.62
N TRP A 88 7.22 -19.51 7.70
CA TRP A 88 7.77 -20.75 8.24
C TRP A 88 6.66 -21.74 8.61
N ASN A 89 5.61 -21.29 9.31
CA ASN A 89 4.50 -22.18 9.66
C ASN A 89 3.80 -22.78 8.43
N LEU A 90 3.62 -22.00 7.36
CA LEU A 90 3.00 -22.48 6.13
C LEU A 90 3.90 -23.42 5.32
N GLN A 91 5.22 -23.26 5.42
CA GLN A 91 6.18 -24.06 4.68
C GLN A 91 6.62 -25.33 5.42
N GLU A 92 6.56 -25.34 6.76
CA GLU A 92 7.07 -26.46 7.57
C GLU A 92 5.97 -27.33 8.17
N LEU A 93 4.96 -26.74 8.82
CA LEU A 93 3.97 -27.53 9.57
C LEU A 93 3.12 -28.48 8.70
N PRO A 94 2.82 -28.16 7.43
CA PRO A 94 2.16 -29.12 6.53
C PRO A 94 3.08 -30.22 5.99
N THR A 95 4.35 -30.26 6.38
CA THR A 95 5.37 -31.21 5.87
C THR A 95 5.74 -32.25 6.93
N ASP A 96 6.72 -33.09 6.61
CA ASP A 96 7.30 -34.08 7.52
C ASP A 96 8.45 -33.53 8.39
N GLU A 97 8.86 -32.27 8.21
CA GLU A 97 10.01 -31.69 8.92
C GLU A 97 9.72 -31.30 10.38
N ALA A 98 8.51 -30.85 10.69
CA ALA A 98 8.15 -30.35 12.02
C ALA A 98 6.66 -30.54 12.37
N ILE A 99 6.38 -30.69 13.68
CA ILE A 99 5.02 -30.68 14.24
C ILE A 99 4.96 -29.66 15.37
N CYS A 100 3.96 -28.78 15.34
CA CYS A 100 3.70 -27.84 16.43
C CYS A 100 2.64 -28.42 17.38
N GLY A 101 3.03 -28.73 18.63
CA GLY A 101 2.14 -29.34 19.62
C GLY A 101 1.15 -28.39 20.32
N TRP A 102 1.03 -27.16 19.86
CA TRP A 102 0.12 -26.16 20.42
C TRP A 102 -1.30 -26.36 19.84
N ASN A 103 -2.33 -26.20 20.66
CA ASN A 103 -3.74 -26.32 20.22
C ASN A 103 -4.33 -24.99 19.73
N ASP A 104 -3.48 -24.06 19.30
CA ASP A 104 -3.93 -22.78 18.78
C ASP A 104 -4.73 -22.98 17.47
N PRO A 105 -5.80 -22.20 17.22
CA PRO A 105 -6.59 -22.33 16.00
C PRO A 105 -5.73 -22.27 14.73
N GLY A 106 -5.90 -23.25 13.84
CA GLY A 106 -5.16 -23.36 12.58
C GLY A 106 -3.89 -24.20 12.68
N ILE A 107 -3.26 -24.36 13.87
CA ILE A 107 -2.06 -25.19 14.02
C ILE A 107 -2.38 -26.68 13.78
N PRO A 108 -3.41 -27.29 14.40
CA PRO A 108 -3.78 -28.68 14.11
C PRO A 108 -4.13 -28.90 12.63
N GLU A 109 -4.79 -27.93 12.00
CA GLU A 109 -5.16 -27.99 10.59
C GLU A 109 -3.94 -27.89 9.66
N LEU A 110 -2.93 -27.09 10.02
CA LEU A 110 -1.65 -27.08 9.30
C LEU A 110 -0.91 -28.40 9.47
N ASN A 111 -0.72 -28.89 10.71
CA ASN A 111 -0.04 -30.16 11.00
C ASN A 111 -0.65 -31.36 10.24
N SER A 112 -1.98 -31.34 10.07
CA SER A 112 -2.73 -32.42 9.42
C SER A 112 -3.01 -32.18 7.93
N GLY A 113 -2.61 -31.02 7.39
CA GLY A 113 -2.90 -30.64 6.00
C GLY A 113 -4.40 -30.46 5.69
N THR A 114 -5.23 -30.14 6.68
CA THR A 114 -6.71 -30.02 6.55
C THR A 114 -7.23 -28.58 6.54
N TRP A 115 -6.33 -27.59 6.45
CA TRP A 115 -6.68 -26.18 6.32
C TRP A 115 -7.50 -25.90 5.05
N ASN A 116 -8.28 -24.82 5.09
CA ASN A 116 -9.19 -24.44 4.00
C ASN A 116 -9.15 -22.92 3.74
N SER A 117 -10.10 -22.42 2.93
CA SER A 117 -10.17 -21.01 2.51
C SER A 117 -10.36 -20.01 3.65
N THR A 118 -10.72 -20.44 4.86
CA THR A 118 -10.85 -19.59 6.05
C THR A 118 -9.62 -19.65 6.97
N SER A 119 -8.49 -20.18 6.50
CA SER A 119 -7.25 -20.27 7.29
C SER A 119 -6.65 -18.90 7.59
N ASN A 120 -6.51 -18.57 8.87
CA ASN A 120 -5.88 -17.33 9.34
C ASN A 120 -4.39 -17.24 8.94
N PHE A 121 -3.68 -18.37 8.86
CA PHE A 121 -2.28 -18.39 8.42
C PHE A 121 -2.15 -17.96 6.96
N VAL A 122 -3.04 -18.45 6.10
CA VAL A 122 -3.05 -18.11 4.67
C VAL A 122 -3.43 -16.66 4.48
N GLN A 123 -4.47 -16.20 5.20
CA GLN A 123 -4.89 -14.80 5.18
C GLN A 123 -3.76 -13.87 5.62
N ALA A 124 -3.06 -14.19 6.71
CA ALA A 124 -1.93 -13.40 7.19
C ALA A 124 -0.79 -13.34 6.17
N MET A 125 -0.44 -14.48 5.55
CA MET A 125 0.62 -14.49 4.54
C MET A 125 0.23 -13.66 3.31
N TYR A 126 -1.02 -13.80 2.87
CA TYR A 126 -1.56 -13.01 1.78
C TYR A 126 -1.48 -11.51 2.10
N TYR A 127 -1.97 -11.07 3.26
CA TYR A 127 -1.88 -9.66 3.66
C TYR A 127 -0.45 -9.16 3.77
N ARG A 128 0.48 -9.98 4.28
CA ARG A 128 1.89 -9.61 4.38
C ARG A 128 2.57 -9.45 3.03
N ILE A 129 2.31 -10.33 2.08
CA ILE A 129 2.83 -10.20 0.71
C ILE A 129 2.28 -8.93 0.05
N PHE A 130 0.97 -8.70 0.16
CA PHE A 130 0.30 -7.53 -0.42
C PHE A 130 0.60 -6.22 0.31
N TYR A 131 1.11 -6.27 1.54
CA TYR A 131 1.68 -5.13 2.22
C TYR A 131 3.09 -4.82 1.71
N GLN A 132 3.92 -5.84 1.51
CA GLN A 132 5.34 -5.66 1.17
C GLN A 132 5.55 -5.21 -0.27
N ILE A 133 4.82 -5.80 -1.22
CA ILE A 133 4.93 -5.49 -2.65
C ILE A 133 4.76 -4.00 -2.96
N PRO A 134 3.67 -3.32 -2.55
CA PRO A 134 3.47 -1.92 -2.89
C PRO A 134 4.55 -1.00 -2.30
N LEU A 135 5.06 -1.29 -1.10
CA LEU A 135 6.16 -0.53 -0.51
C LEU A 135 7.44 -0.65 -1.35
N CYS A 136 7.78 -1.87 -1.79
CA CYS A 136 8.93 -2.08 -2.67
C CYS A 136 8.74 -1.39 -4.03
N ASN A 137 7.55 -1.51 -4.63
CA ASN A 137 7.24 -0.88 -5.91
C ASN A 137 7.33 0.64 -5.84
N GLU A 138 6.84 1.23 -4.75
CA GLU A 138 6.94 2.67 -4.50
C GLU A 138 8.41 3.09 -4.37
N PHE A 139 9.19 2.41 -3.53
CA PHE A 139 10.61 2.74 -3.36
C PHE A 139 11.38 2.66 -4.68
N ILE A 140 11.17 1.61 -5.47
CA ILE A 140 11.79 1.46 -6.81
C ILE A 140 11.41 2.63 -7.71
N ARG A 141 10.13 3.03 -7.72
CA ARG A 141 9.63 4.14 -8.55
C ARG A 141 10.31 5.47 -8.20
N TYR A 142 10.55 5.75 -6.92
CA TYR A 142 11.22 6.98 -6.49
C TYR A 142 12.75 6.91 -6.54
N CYS A 143 13.31 5.75 -6.90
CA CYS A 143 14.74 5.58 -7.16
C CYS A 143 15.08 5.53 -8.67
N SER A 144 14.08 5.46 -9.55
CA SER A 144 14.29 5.41 -11.00
C SER A 144 14.32 6.80 -11.62
N ASP A 145 15.16 7.00 -12.63
CA ASP A 145 15.29 8.25 -13.41
C ASP A 145 14.04 8.61 -14.24
N ASP A 146 13.07 7.69 -14.33
CA ASP A 146 11.87 7.82 -15.16
C ASP A 146 10.78 8.73 -14.53
N TRP A 147 11.02 9.27 -13.33
CA TRP A 147 10.15 10.14 -12.54
C TRP A 147 10.95 11.23 -11.84
#